data_AF-A0A2G5KYN0-F1
#
_entry.id   AF-A0A2G5KYN0-F1
#
_cell.length_a   1.000
_cell.length_b   1.000
_cell.length_c   1.000
_cell.angle_alpha   90.00
_cell.angle_beta   90.00
_cell.angle_gamma   90.00
#
_symmetry.space_group_name_H-M   'P 1'
#
loop_
_entity.id
_entity.type
_entity.pdbx_description
1 polymer ?
#
loop_
_entity_poly.entity_id
_entity_poly.type
_entity_poly.pdbx_seq_one_letter_code
_entity_poly.pdbx_strand_id
1 'polypeptide(L)'
;MNEAIWGFIGALIGAGASILTTLINSRNSVKLQLKLEKVRRENLAKDFQRDNLLVIQEKLYHHFRLTLRAVLERGSNNDSLLNEELADNLSYSLRELTCFIERVEQQDLRNQLTEIKNDLATIPIAKSKDEGMDRLVTTSSQFDRTLQLLGQTLRATF
;
A
#
# COMPACT_ATOMS: atom_id res chain seq x y z
N MET A 1 3.37 61.83 46.07
CA MET A 1 3.40 61.72 44.59
C MET A 1 4.40 60.61 44.23
N ASN A 2 3.99 59.34 44.32
CA ASN A 2 4.86 58.17 44.06
C ASN A 2 4.04 56.93 43.65
N GLU A 3 2.83 56.78 44.17
CA GLU A 3 1.95 55.62 43.89
C GLU A 3 1.50 55.52 42.43
N ALA A 4 1.19 56.65 41.78
CA ALA A 4 0.78 56.67 40.37
C ALA A 4 1.89 56.20 39.41
N ILE A 5 3.16 56.49 39.73
CA ILE A 5 4.32 56.08 38.93
C ILE A 5 4.56 54.57 39.10
N TRP A 6 4.46 54.04 40.33
CA TRP A 6 4.56 52.61 40.60
C TRP A 6 3.41 51.80 39.98
N GLY A 7 2.18 52.34 40.01
CA GLY A 7 1.03 51.73 39.34
C GLY A 7 1.17 51.69 37.82
N PHE A 8 1.72 52.75 37.21
CA PHE A 8 2.01 52.81 35.77
C PHE A 8 3.10 51.82 35.36
N ILE A 9 4.20 51.72 36.14
CA ILE A 9 5.27 50.74 35.91
C ILE A 9 4.76 49.30 36.03
N GLY A 10 3.94 49.01 37.05
CA GLY A 10 3.32 47.70 37.23
C GLY A 10 2.40 47.29 36.06
N ALA A 11 1.62 48.23 35.53
CA ALA A 11 0.77 48.00 34.37
C ALA A 11 1.57 47.73 33.08
N LEU A 12 2.69 48.44 32.88
CA LEU A 12 3.55 48.29 31.70
C LEU A 12 4.29 46.95 31.71
N ILE A 13 4.76 46.50 32.88
CA ILE A 13 5.37 45.18 33.07
C ILE A 13 4.31 44.08 32.91
N GLY A 14 3.10 44.26 33.47
CA GLY A 14 2.00 43.30 33.32
C GLY A 14 1.54 43.12 31.88
N ALA A 15 1.38 44.23 31.14
CA ALA A 15 1.04 44.20 29.72
C ALA A 15 2.16 43.58 28.86
N GLY A 16 3.42 43.94 29.14
CA GLY A 16 4.60 43.37 28.47
C GLY A 16 4.75 41.87 28.70
N ALA A 17 4.56 41.41 29.94
CA ALA A 17 4.55 39.99 30.30
C ALA A 17 3.42 39.24 29.57
N SER A 18 2.21 39.81 29.51
CA SER A 18 1.06 39.20 28.81
C SER A 18 1.30 39.07 27.30
N ILE A 19 1.91 40.07 26.67
CA ILE A 19 2.26 40.02 25.24
C ILE A 19 3.35 38.97 24.98
N LEU A 20 4.40 38.94 25.82
CA LEU A 20 5.47 37.94 25.75
C LEU A 20 4.93 36.52 25.91
N THR A 21 4.09 36.28 26.91
CA THR A 21 3.45 34.97 27.12
C THR A 21 2.55 34.58 25.95
N THR A 22 1.80 35.53 25.38
CA THR A 22 0.95 35.29 24.21
C THR A 22 1.78 34.91 22.98
N LEU A 23 2.91 35.59 22.75
CA LEU A 23 3.83 35.28 21.65
C LEU A 23 4.49 33.90 21.83
N ILE A 24 4.91 33.56 23.05
CA ILE A 24 5.49 32.25 23.37
C ILE A 24 4.45 31.14 23.17
N ASN A 25 3.25 31.32 23.69
CA ASN A 25 2.16 30.35 23.53
C ASN A 25 1.74 30.19 22.06
N SER A 26 1.68 31.29 21.30
CA SER A 26 1.41 31.25 19.86
C SER A 26 2.48 30.46 19.10
N ARG A 27 3.77 30.72 19.35
CA ARG A 27 4.87 29.97 18.73
C ARG A 27 4.85 28.47 19.09
N ASN A 28 4.58 28.15 20.35
CA ASN A 28 4.46 26.76 20.80
C ASN A 28 3.26 26.07 20.16
N SER A 29 2.12 26.75 20.04
CA SER A 29 0.93 26.25 19.36
C SER A 29 1.21 25.96 17.88
N VAL A 30 1.86 26.87 17.15
CA VAL A 30 2.23 26.66 15.74
C VAL A 30 3.18 25.47 15.61
N LYS A 31 4.20 25.36 16.46
CA LYS A 31 5.13 24.23 16.45
C LYS A 31 4.42 22.90 16.73
N LEU A 32 3.47 22.88 17.65
CA LEU A 32 2.67 21.71 17.96
C LEU A 32 1.75 21.33 16.79
N GLN A 33 1.09 22.30 16.16
CA GLN A 33 0.25 22.10 14.98
C GLN A 33 1.06 21.50 13.81
N LEU A 34 2.24 22.03 13.52
CA LEU A 34 3.12 21.49 12.47
C LEU A 34 3.54 20.04 12.76
N LYS A 35 3.86 19.73 14.03
CA LYS A 35 4.18 18.34 14.43
C LYS A 35 2.97 17.41 14.28
N LEU A 36 1.79 17.85 14.72
CA LEU A 36 0.55 17.08 14.58
C LEU A 36 0.21 16.83 13.11
N GLU A 37 0.36 17.85 12.26
CA GLU A 37 0.11 17.71 10.83
C GLU A 37 1.10 16.75 10.17
N LYS A 38 2.38 16.80 10.55
CA LYS A 38 3.39 15.85 10.07
C LYS A 38 3.02 14.41 10.43
N VAL A 39 2.73 14.15 11.71
CA VAL A 39 2.30 12.82 12.19
C VAL A 39 1.02 12.37 11.49
N ARG A 40 0.07 13.28 11.29
CA ARG A 40 -1.18 12.98 10.56
C ARG A 40 -0.88 12.54 9.12
N ARG A 41 0.00 13.24 8.40
CA ARG A 41 0.38 12.88 7.03
C ARG A 41 1.08 11.52 6.98
N GLU A 42 1.97 11.25 7.93
CA GLU A 42 2.66 9.95 8.04
C GLU A 42 1.67 8.82 8.30
N ASN A 43 0.72 9.02 9.23
CA ASN A 43 -0.31 8.01 9.51
C ASN A 43 -1.23 7.78 8.30
N LEU A 44 -1.62 8.83 7.58
CA LEU A 44 -2.40 8.69 6.34
C LEU A 44 -1.66 7.90 5.27
N ALA A 45 -0.35 8.13 5.11
CA ALA A 45 0.47 7.37 4.17
C ALA A 45 0.55 5.89 4.57
N LYS A 46 0.73 5.60 5.86
CA LYS A 46 0.73 4.22 6.38
C LYS A 46 -0.61 3.52 6.19
N ASP A 47 -1.72 4.19 6.50
CA ASP A 47 -3.06 3.64 6.30
C ASP A 47 -3.31 3.35 4.81
N PHE A 48 -2.92 4.28 3.92
CA PHE A 48 -3.02 4.06 2.47
C PHE A 48 -2.19 2.84 2.02
N GLN A 49 -0.93 2.71 2.49
CA GLN A 49 -0.09 1.56 2.13
C GLN A 49 -0.66 0.26 2.68
N ARG A 50 -1.14 0.24 3.93
CA ARG A 50 -1.80 -0.93 4.52
C ARG A 50 -3.00 -1.38 3.69
N ASP A 51 -3.90 -0.45 3.38
CA ASP A 51 -5.11 -0.76 2.63
C ASP A 51 -4.76 -1.22 1.21
N ASN A 52 -3.77 -0.60 0.57
CA ASN A 52 -3.27 -1.02 -0.75
C ASN A 52 -2.69 -2.45 -0.71
N LEU A 53 -1.88 -2.78 0.29
CA LEU A 53 -1.26 -4.10 0.44
C LEU A 53 -2.30 -5.20 0.71
N LEU A 54 -3.34 -4.91 1.51
CA LEU A 54 -4.45 -5.84 1.74
C LEU A 54 -5.20 -6.14 0.44
N VAL A 55 -5.45 -5.12 -0.38
CA VAL A 55 -6.10 -5.30 -1.69
C VAL A 55 -5.20 -6.10 -2.63
N ILE A 56 -3.89 -5.87 -2.65
CA ILE A 56 -2.95 -6.66 -3.44
C ILE A 56 -3.02 -8.14 -3.04
N GLN A 57 -3.04 -8.44 -1.74
CA GLN A 57 -3.11 -9.82 -1.26
C GLN A 57 -4.36 -10.54 -1.80
N GLU A 58 -5.52 -9.89 -1.73
CA GLU A 58 -6.77 -10.45 -2.25
C GLU A 58 -6.73 -10.63 -3.77
N LYS A 59 -6.29 -9.61 -4.50
CA LYS A 59 -6.24 -9.62 -5.97
C LYS A 59 -5.21 -10.63 -6.51
N LEU A 60 -4.07 -10.75 -5.85
CA LEU A 60 -3.02 -11.72 -6.20
C LEU A 60 -3.54 -13.16 -6.03
N TYR A 61 -4.20 -13.46 -4.90
CA TYR A 61 -4.82 -14.77 -4.68
C TYR A 61 -5.95 -15.06 -5.68
N HIS A 62 -6.79 -14.07 -5.96
CA HIS A 62 -7.85 -14.19 -6.96
C HIS A 62 -7.28 -14.50 -8.35
N HIS A 63 -6.26 -13.76 -8.79
CA HIS A 63 -5.61 -13.99 -10.08
C HIS A 63 -4.96 -15.38 -10.15
N PHE A 64 -4.25 -15.80 -9.09
CA PHE A 64 -3.67 -17.15 -9.01
C PHE A 64 -4.73 -18.25 -9.22
N ARG A 65 -5.91 -18.12 -8.60
CA ARG A 65 -7.03 -19.07 -8.77
C ARG A 65 -7.58 -19.08 -10.19
N LEU A 66 -7.70 -17.91 -10.83
CA LEU A 66 -8.12 -17.83 -12.24
C LEU A 66 -7.10 -18.50 -13.15
N THR A 67 -5.80 -18.30 -12.89
CA THR A 67 -4.72 -18.95 -13.63
C THR A 67 -4.79 -20.48 -13.50
N LEU A 68 -4.99 -21.00 -12.29
CA LEU A 68 -5.20 -22.44 -12.08
C LEU A 68 -6.41 -22.95 -12.88
N ARG A 69 -7.54 -22.24 -12.84
CA ARG A 69 -8.75 -22.60 -13.60
C ARG A 69 -8.47 -22.67 -15.10
N ALA A 70 -7.71 -21.71 -15.63
CA ALA A 70 -7.35 -21.67 -17.05
C ALA A 70 -6.47 -22.86 -17.47
N VAL A 71 -5.52 -23.27 -16.62
CA VAL A 71 -4.71 -24.48 -16.86
C VAL A 71 -5.59 -25.73 -16.88
N LEU A 72 -6.53 -25.84 -15.93
CA LEU A 72 -7.43 -27.00 -15.85
C LEU A 72 -8.37 -27.09 -17.07
N GLU A 73 -8.93 -25.97 -17.52
CA GLU A 73 -9.85 -25.91 -18.66
C GLU A 73 -9.18 -26.32 -19.97
N ARG A 74 -7.93 -25.88 -20.19
CA ARG A 74 -7.12 -26.31 -21.34
C ARG A 74 -6.80 -27.80 -21.30
N GLY A 75 -6.75 -28.39 -20.11
CA GLY A 75 -6.57 -29.83 -19.93
C GLY A 75 -7.80 -30.69 -20.20
N SER A 76 -9.00 -30.11 -20.16
CA SER A 76 -10.25 -30.81 -20.51
C SER A 76 -10.59 -30.73 -21.99
N ASN A 77 -10.20 -29.63 -22.64
CA ASN A 77 -10.49 -29.39 -24.05
C ASN A 77 -9.18 -29.38 -24.85
N ASN A 78 -8.82 -30.53 -25.42
CA ASN A 78 -7.54 -30.80 -26.11
C ASN A 78 -7.16 -29.86 -27.27
N ASP A 79 -7.93 -28.83 -27.58
CA ASP A 79 -7.59 -27.81 -28.58
C ASP A 79 -8.44 -26.53 -28.48
N SER A 80 -9.25 -26.36 -27.42
CA SER A 80 -10.11 -25.17 -27.35
C SER A 80 -9.35 -23.97 -26.81
N LEU A 81 -9.59 -22.82 -27.44
CA LEU A 81 -9.34 -21.53 -26.82
C LEU A 81 -9.98 -21.49 -25.43
N LEU A 82 -9.40 -20.71 -24.52
CA LEU A 82 -10.01 -20.45 -23.22
C LEU A 82 -11.41 -19.88 -23.42
N ASN A 83 -12.34 -20.21 -22.51
CA ASN A 83 -13.61 -19.52 -22.44
C ASN A 83 -13.39 -18.01 -22.40
N GLU A 84 -14.12 -17.28 -23.24
CA GLU A 84 -14.02 -15.82 -23.40
C GLU A 84 -14.18 -15.10 -22.05
N GLU A 85 -15.14 -15.51 -21.23
CA GLU A 85 -15.36 -14.96 -19.88
C GLU A 85 -14.13 -15.18 -18.98
N LEU A 86 -13.48 -16.34 -19.08
CA LEU A 86 -12.28 -16.63 -18.29
C LEU A 86 -11.07 -15.82 -18.76
N ALA A 87 -10.91 -15.67 -20.08
CA ALA A 87 -9.86 -14.86 -20.69
C ALA A 87 -10.00 -13.37 -20.32
N ASP A 88 -11.23 -12.85 -20.32
CA ASP A 88 -11.55 -11.49 -19.90
C ASP A 88 -11.27 -11.29 -18.41
N ASN A 89 -11.71 -12.22 -17.56
CA ASN A 89 -11.45 -12.17 -16.11
C ASN A 89 -9.95 -12.22 -15.78
N LEU A 90 -9.17 -13.03 -16.50
CA LEU A 90 -7.71 -13.06 -16.36
C LEU A 90 -7.09 -11.72 -16.72
N SER A 91 -7.49 -11.14 -17.86
CA SER A 91 -6.97 -9.86 -18.34
C SER A 91 -7.34 -8.71 -17.40
N TYR A 92 -8.58 -8.69 -16.92
CA TYR A 92 -9.08 -7.67 -15.99
C TYR A 92 -8.35 -7.75 -14.64
N SER A 93 -8.26 -8.95 -14.05
CA SER A 93 -7.58 -9.15 -12.77
C SER A 93 -6.08 -8.80 -12.84
N LEU A 94 -5.41 -9.11 -13.95
CA LEU A 94 -4.01 -8.75 -14.17
C LEU A 94 -3.82 -7.23 -14.25
N ARG A 95 -4.74 -6.52 -14.92
CA ARG A 95 -4.72 -5.06 -15.02
C ARG A 95 -4.92 -4.40 -13.67
N GLU A 96 -5.92 -4.84 -12.91
CA GLU A 96 -6.16 -4.34 -11.55
C GLU A 96 -4.93 -4.56 -10.67
N LEU A 97 -4.37 -5.77 -10.67
CA LEU A 97 -3.19 -6.11 -9.89
C LEU A 97 -2.01 -5.19 -10.24
N THR A 98 -1.80 -4.91 -11.53
CA THR A 98 -0.76 -3.97 -11.98
C THR A 98 -0.97 -2.58 -11.37
N CYS A 99 -2.19 -2.04 -11.38
CA CYS A 99 -2.48 -0.72 -10.82
C CYS A 99 -2.17 -0.63 -9.32
N PHE A 100 -2.41 -1.70 -8.55
CA PHE A 100 -2.12 -1.72 -7.12
C PHE A 100 -0.63 -1.92 -6.82
N ILE A 101 0.07 -2.75 -7.61
CA ILE A 101 1.52 -2.96 -7.48
C ILE A 101 2.28 -1.63 -7.66
N GLU A 102 1.89 -0.79 -8.62
CA GLU A 102 2.55 0.51 -8.84
C GLU A 102 2.44 1.49 -7.67
N ARG A 103 1.50 1.27 -6.75
CA ARG A 103 1.28 2.10 -5.56
C ARG A 103 2.11 1.65 -4.36
N VAL A 104 2.77 0.49 -4.43
CA VAL A 104 3.58 -0.06 -3.34
C VAL A 104 4.84 0.77 -3.15
N GLU A 105 5.00 1.40 -1.99
CA GLU A 105 6.15 2.26 -1.71
C GLU A 105 7.48 1.50 -1.71
N GLN A 106 7.52 0.30 -1.13
CA GLN A 106 8.75 -0.50 -1.01
C GLN A 106 9.14 -1.14 -2.35
N GLN A 107 10.28 -0.73 -2.91
CA GLN A 107 10.75 -1.20 -4.22
C GLN A 107 10.98 -2.72 -4.28
N ASP A 108 11.55 -3.32 -3.23
CA ASP A 108 11.83 -4.76 -3.22
C ASP A 108 10.56 -5.61 -3.31
N LEU A 109 9.53 -5.23 -2.53
CA LEU A 109 8.22 -5.88 -2.58
C LEU A 109 7.55 -5.65 -3.95
N ARG A 110 7.64 -4.43 -4.49
CA ARG A 110 7.12 -4.10 -5.83
C ARG A 110 7.76 -4.98 -6.91
N ASN A 111 9.07 -5.19 -6.85
CA ASN A 111 9.80 -6.02 -7.80
C ASN A 111 9.33 -7.48 -7.72
N GLN A 112 9.26 -8.05 -6.51
CA GLN A 112 8.78 -9.44 -6.34
C GLN A 112 7.33 -9.63 -6.77
N LEU A 113 6.45 -8.67 -6.47
CA LEU A 113 5.07 -8.67 -6.95
C LEU A 113 4.99 -8.57 -8.48
N THR A 114 5.90 -7.82 -9.10
CA THR A 114 5.97 -7.68 -10.55
C THR A 114 6.46 -8.97 -11.22
N GLU A 115 7.49 -9.61 -10.64
CA GLU A 115 8.00 -10.90 -11.10
C GLU A 115 6.91 -11.96 -11.08
N ILE A 116 6.25 -12.18 -9.94
CA ILE A 116 5.20 -13.18 -9.85
C ILE A 116 4.01 -12.87 -10.76
N LYS A 117 3.63 -11.59 -10.89
CA LYS A 117 2.58 -11.16 -11.82
C LYS A 117 2.95 -11.55 -13.26
N ASN A 118 4.19 -11.31 -13.66
CA ASN A 118 4.66 -11.66 -14.99
C ASN A 118 4.66 -13.18 -15.18
N ASP A 119 5.12 -13.95 -14.19
CA ASP A 119 5.10 -15.42 -14.24
C ASP A 119 3.66 -15.93 -14.41
N LEU A 120 2.73 -15.45 -13.59
CA LEU A 120 1.30 -15.80 -13.66
C LEU A 120 0.66 -15.43 -15.01
N ALA A 121 1.07 -14.32 -15.62
CA ALA A 121 0.57 -13.91 -16.94
C ALA A 121 1.02 -14.86 -18.08
N THR A 122 2.15 -15.56 -17.91
CA THR A 122 2.65 -16.50 -18.94
C THR A 122 2.02 -17.89 -18.85
N ILE A 123 1.39 -18.25 -17.74
CA ILE A 123 0.84 -19.60 -17.53
C ILE A 123 -0.38 -19.87 -18.44
N PRO A 124 -1.38 -18.97 -18.55
CA PRO A 124 -2.54 -19.21 -19.41
C PRO A 124 -2.21 -19.33 -20.91
N ILE A 125 -1.03 -18.88 -21.33
CA ILE A 125 -0.57 -18.98 -22.73
C ILE A 125 0.35 -20.19 -23.00
N ALA A 126 0.57 -21.05 -21.99
CA ALA A 126 1.35 -22.29 -22.16
C ALA A 126 0.73 -23.22 -23.21
N LYS A 127 1.55 -23.96 -23.96
CA LYS A 127 1.10 -24.73 -25.12
C LYS A 127 0.33 -25.99 -24.74
N SER A 128 0.61 -26.54 -23.56
CA SER A 128 -0.05 -27.72 -23.04
C SER A 128 -0.46 -27.54 -21.58
N LYS A 129 -1.39 -28.39 -21.13
CA LYS A 129 -1.78 -28.48 -19.73
C LYS A 129 -0.59 -28.79 -18.82
N ASP A 130 0.23 -29.75 -19.22
CA ASP A 130 1.39 -30.21 -18.44
C ASP A 130 2.41 -29.08 -18.28
N GLU A 131 2.72 -28.37 -19.37
CA GLU A 131 3.60 -27.19 -19.31
C GLU A 131 3.02 -26.09 -18.41
N GLY A 132 1.71 -25.83 -18.50
CA GLY A 132 1.04 -24.86 -17.63
C GLY A 132 1.07 -25.27 -16.15
N MET A 133 0.90 -26.56 -15.86
CA MET A 133 0.93 -27.09 -14.50
C MET A 133 2.34 -27.07 -13.91
N ASP A 134 3.37 -27.43 -14.67
CA ASP A 134 4.77 -27.37 -14.23
C ASP A 134 5.18 -25.94 -13.89
N ARG A 135 4.79 -24.97 -14.73
CA ARG A 135 4.97 -23.54 -14.45
C ARG A 135 4.21 -23.12 -13.20
N LEU A 136 2.95 -23.54 -13.06
CA LEU A 136 2.13 -23.21 -11.89
C LEU A 136 2.72 -23.74 -10.58
N VAL A 137 3.26 -24.96 -10.58
CA VAL A 137 3.95 -25.54 -9.40
C VAL A 137 5.18 -24.71 -9.05
N THR A 138 5.97 -24.32 -10.05
CA THR A 138 7.16 -23.48 -9.85
C THR A 138 6.75 -22.11 -9.27
N THR A 139 5.76 -21.46 -9.89
CA THR A 139 5.24 -20.16 -9.46
C THR A 139 4.54 -20.21 -8.10
N SER A 140 3.96 -21.35 -7.69
CA SER A 140 3.37 -21.51 -6.35
C SER A 140 4.40 -21.31 -5.24
N SER A 141 5.64 -21.75 -5.45
CA SER A 141 6.70 -21.55 -4.46
C SER A 141 7.10 -20.07 -4.33
N GLN A 142 7.12 -19.34 -5.44
CA GLN A 142 7.33 -17.88 -5.45
C GLN A 142 6.12 -17.16 -4.83
N PHE A 143 4.91 -17.63 -5.08
CA PHE A 143 3.67 -17.11 -4.49
C PHE A 143 3.70 -17.12 -2.98
N ASP A 144 4.07 -18.24 -2.38
CA ASP A 144 4.15 -18.35 -0.92
C ASP A 144 5.21 -17.40 -0.34
N ARG A 145 6.36 -17.25 -1.01
CA ARG A 145 7.42 -16.33 -0.60
C ARG A 145 6.97 -14.87 -0.70
N THR A 146 6.34 -14.50 -1.80
CA THR A 146 5.82 -13.14 -2.01
C THR A 146 4.73 -12.80 -0.99
N LEU A 147 3.84 -13.75 -0.66
CA LEU A 147 2.84 -13.56 0.40
C LEU A 147 3.47 -13.41 1.79
N GLN A 148 4.54 -14.16 2.09
CA GLN A 148 5.27 -13.99 3.34
C GLN A 148 5.90 -12.60 3.44
N LEU A 149 6.55 -12.13 2.37
CA LEU A 149 7.12 -10.79 2.33
C LEU A 149 6.04 -9.71 2.48
N LEU A 150 4.92 -9.84 1.75
CA LEU A 150 3.78 -8.94 1.86
C LEU A 150 3.26 -8.89 3.30
N GLY A 151 3.14 -10.04 3.96
CA GLY A 151 2.74 -10.13 5.37
C GLY A 151 3.75 -9.49 6.33
N GLN A 152 5.05 -9.59 6.05
CA GLN A 152 6.09 -8.90 6.83
C GLN A 152 6.00 -7.38 6.65
N THR A 153 5.86 -6.89 5.42
CA THR A 153 5.71 -5.46 5.12
C THR A 153 4.43 -4.89 5.74
N LEU A 154 3.31 -5.63 5.69
CA LEU A 154 2.09 -5.25 6.39
C LEU A 154 2.34 -5.06 7.88
N ARG A 155 2.97 -6.03 8.56
CA ARG A 155 3.30 -5.96 10.00
C ARG A 155 4.23 -4.80 10.33
N ALA A 156 5.19 -4.47 9.46
CA ALA A 156 6.08 -3.33 9.65
C ALA A 156 5.39 -1.97 9.45
N THR A 157 4.22 -1.96 8.80
CA THR A 157 3.41 -0.76 8.57
C THR A 157 2.46 -0.47 9.75
N PHE A 158 2.18 -1.48 10.59
CA PHE A 158 1.51 -1.33 11.90
C PHE A 158 2.45 -0.74 12.95
#